data_AF-A0A2G0Q5V5-F1
#
_entry.id   AF-A0A2G0Q5V5-F1
#
_cell.length_a   1.000
_cell.length_b   1.000
_cell.length_c   1.000
_cell.angle_alpha   90.00
_cell.angle_beta   90.00
_cell.angle_gamma   90.00
#
_symmetry.space_group_name_H-M   'P 1'
#
loop_
_entity.id
_entity.type
_entity.pdbx_description
1 polymer ?
#
loop_
_entity_poly.entity_id
_entity_poly.type
_entity_poly.pdbx_seq_one_letter_code
_entity_poly.pdbx_strand_id
1 'polypeptide(L)' 'MRNDKIECAKRKCKHIHYENERVMIPDPEFPTFAFIHVCPKCGADDFYIIEELRKNNND' A
#
# COMPACT_ATOMS: atom_id res chain seq x y z
N MET A 1 -5.80 9.66 -7.88
CA MET A 1 -5.68 8.61 -6.84
C MET A 1 -5.48 9.30 -5.50
N ARG A 2 -6.04 8.75 -4.42
CA ARG A 2 -5.59 9.13 -3.07
C ARG A 2 -4.14 8.64 -2.95
N ASN A 3 -3.32 9.38 -2.22
CA ASN A 3 -1.92 8.99 -2.01
C ASN A 3 -1.65 8.99 -0.51
N ASP A 4 -2.48 8.25 0.21
CA ASP A 4 -2.47 8.25 1.66
C ASP A 4 -1.13 7.73 2.19
N LYS A 5 -0.73 8.24 3.35
CA LYS A 5 0.44 7.75 4.06
C LYS A 5 0.02 6.54 4.86
N ILE A 6 0.76 5.45 4.67
CA ILE A 6 0.44 4.16 5.24
C ILE A 6 1.62 3.55 5.98
N GLU A 7 1.31 2.67 6.93
CA GLU A 7 2.28 1.86 7.66
C GLU A 7 2.05 0.38 7.35
N CYS A 8 3.12 -0.35 7.02
CA CYS A 8 3.06 -1.80 6.88
C CYS A 8 2.67 -2.47 8.22
N ALA A 9 1.59 -3.28 8.19
CA ALA A 9 1.04 -3.90 9.39
C ALA A 9 1.91 -5.04 9.96
N LYS A 10 2.84 -5.58 9.16
CA LYS A 10 3.80 -6.59 9.61
C LYS A 10 4.62 -6.02 10.78
N ARG A 11 4.41 -6.58 11.99
CA ARG A 11 4.98 -6.09 13.26
C ARG A 11 6.48 -5.82 13.23
N LYS A 12 7.26 -6.63 12.48
CA LYS A 12 8.72 -6.46 12.33
C LYS A 12 9.12 -5.43 11.28
N CYS A 13 8.22 -5.08 10.34
CA CYS A 13 8.50 -4.17 9.24
C CYS A 13 8.24 -2.72 9.64
N LYS A 14 6.99 -2.40 10.00
CA LYS A 14 6.50 -1.05 10.36
C LYS A 14 6.97 0.05 9.40
N HIS A 15 7.19 -0.31 8.13
CA HIS A 15 7.67 0.63 7.13
C HIS A 15 6.56 1.60 6.78
N ILE A 16 6.88 2.89 6.86
CA ILE A 16 5.99 3.98 6.48
C ILE A 16 6.33 4.38 5.04
N HIS A 17 5.31 4.42 4.19
CA HIS A 17 5.41 4.81 2.79
C HIS A 17 4.05 5.34 2.29
N TYR A 18 3.99 5.83 1.07
CA TYR A 18 2.76 6.24 0.41
C TYR A 18 2.14 5.08 -0.40
N GLU A 19 0.85 5.21 -0.75
CA GLU A 19 0.17 4.21 -1.57
C GLU A 19 0.82 4.01 -2.94
N ASN A 20 1.25 5.10 -3.59
CA ASN A 20 1.91 5.06 -4.88
C ASN A 20 3.32 4.42 -4.86
N GLU A 21 3.92 4.26 -3.68
CA GLU A 21 5.22 3.61 -3.50
C GLU A 21 5.08 2.08 -3.35
N ARG A 22 3.86 1.54 -3.32
CA ARG A 22 3.62 0.10 -3.25
C ARG A 22 4.04 -0.60 -4.54
N VAL A 23 4.62 -1.78 -4.38
CA VAL A 23 4.97 -2.63 -5.53
C VAL A 23 3.75 -3.46 -5.90
N MET A 24 3.41 -3.46 -7.19
CA MET A 24 2.36 -4.32 -7.72
C MET A 24 2.99 -5.65 -8.16
N ILE A 25 2.47 -6.77 -7.65
CA ILE A 25 2.92 -8.11 -8.03
C ILE A 25 1.70 -8.97 -8.41
N PRO A 26 1.87 -10.03 -9.22
CA PRO A 26 0.80 -11.00 -9.46
C PRO A 26 0.30 -11.60 -8.15
N ASP A 27 -1.01 -11.80 -8.05
CA ASP A 27 -1.63 -12.43 -6.89
C ASP A 27 -1.14 -13.89 -6.75
N PRO A 28 -0.68 -14.33 -5.56
CA PRO A 28 -0.18 -15.70 -5.38
C PRO A 28 -1.24 -16.79 -5.59
N GLU A 29 -2.51 -16.50 -5.30
CA GLU A 29 -3.64 -17.43 -5.49
C GLU A 29 -4.15 -17.38 -6.93
N PHE A 30 -4.13 -16.21 -7.57
CA PHE A 30 -4.64 -15.99 -8.93
C PHE A 30 -3.63 -15.27 -9.86
N PRO A 31 -2.45 -15.86 -10.11
CA PRO A 31 -1.31 -15.17 -10.72
C PRO A 31 -1.51 -14.79 -12.18
N THR A 32 -2.51 -15.35 -12.85
CA THR A 32 -2.76 -15.11 -14.28
C THR A 32 -3.70 -13.94 -14.56
N PHE A 33 -4.48 -13.48 -13.57
CA PHE A 33 -5.50 -12.44 -13.81
C PHE A 33 -5.66 -11.41 -12.68
N ALA A 34 -5.01 -11.58 -11.52
CA ALA A 34 -5.09 -10.64 -10.41
C ALA A 34 -3.71 -10.12 -10.00
N PHE A 35 -3.70 -8.93 -9.41
CA PHE A 35 -2.51 -8.27 -8.88
C PHE A 35 -2.79 -7.74 -7.48
N ILE A 36 -1.79 -7.80 -6.62
CA ILE A 36 -1.83 -7.26 -5.26
C ILE A 36 -0.75 -6.19 -5.09
N HIS A 37 -1.00 -5.27 -4.16
CA HIS A 37 -0.03 -4.27 -3.76
C HIS A 37 0.68 -4.69 -2.48
N VAL A 38 2.00 -4.74 -2.52
CA VAL A 38 2.84 -5.16 -1.40
C VAL A 38 3.75 -4.03 -0.92
N CYS A 39 4.15 -4.13 0.34
CA CYS A 39 5.12 -3.26 0.98
C CYS A 39 6.46 -3.35 0.24
N PRO A 40 7.04 -2.24 -0.22
CA PRO A 40 8.29 -2.25 -0.98
C PRO A 40 9.49 -2.78 -0.17
N LYS A 41 9.40 -2.73 1.17
CA LYS A 41 10.49 -3.18 2.06
C LYS A 41 10.44 -4.67 2.38
N CYS A 42 9.25 -5.28 2.52
CA CYS A 42 9.13 -6.62 3.10
C CYS A 42 8.16 -7.56 2.38
N GLY A 43 7.48 -7.09 1.34
CA GLY A 43 6.55 -7.89 0.53
C GLY A 43 5.22 -8.22 1.22
N ALA A 44 4.92 -7.67 2.40
CA ALA A 44 3.61 -7.85 3.03
C ALA A 44 2.54 -6.98 2.39
N ASP A 45 1.33 -7.48 2.32
CA ASP A 45 0.13 -6.90 1.70
C ASP A 45 -0.86 -6.28 2.70
N ASP A 46 -0.57 -6.37 4.00
CA ASP A 46 -1.35 -5.72 5.05
C ASP A 46 -0.81 -4.32 5.42
N PHE A 47 -1.72 -3.34 5.55
CA PHE A 47 -1.39 -1.93 5.81
C PHE A 47 -2.37 -1.25 6.77
N TYR A 48 -1.90 -0.21 7.46
CA TYR A 48 -2.71 0.76 8.20
C TYR A 48 -2.59 2.14 7.57
N ILE A 49 -3.71 2.84 7.37
CA ILE A 49 -3.69 4.25 6.98
C ILE A 49 -3.37 5.09 8.22
N ILE A 50 -2.32 5.91 8.14
CA ILE A 50 -1.89 6.78 9.23
C ILE A 50 -2.13 8.26 8.92
N GLU A 51 -2.23 8.64 7.66
CA GLU A 51 -2.61 9.99 7.24
C GLU A 51 -3.38 9.92 5.91
N GLU A 52 -4.64 10.38 5.92
CA GLU A 52 -5.44 10.52 4.71
C GLU A 52 -5.10 11.84 4.02
N LEU A 53 -4.60 11.77 2.80
CA LEU A 53 -4.44 12.95 1.94
C LEU A 53 -5.81 13.29 1.36
N ARG A 54 -6.56 14.11 2.10
CA ARG A 54 -7.81 14.68 1.59
C ARG A 54 -7.49 15.46 0.31
N LYS A 55 -8.12 15.06 -0.79
CA LYS A 55 -8.24 15.95 -1.95
C LYS A 55 -8.95 17.21 -1.47
N ASN A 56 -8.21 18.29 -1.29
CA ASN A 56 -8.79 19.62 -1.17
C ASN A 56 -9.43 19.93 -2.53
N ASN A 57 -10.71 19.59 -2.68
CA ASN A 57 -11.55 20.19 -3.71
C ASN A 57 -11.85 21.61 -3.21
N ASN A 58 -10.92 22.54 -3.43
CA ASN A 58 -11.27 23.95 -3.50
C ASN A 58 -11.74 24.17 -4.94
N ASP A 59 -13.05 24.01 -5.15
CA ASP A 59 -13.78 24.56 -6.31
C ASP A 59 -14.50 25.82 -5.82
#